data_AF-A0A832AGT4-F1
#
_entry.id   AF-A0A832AGT4-F1
#
_cell.length_a   1.000
_cell.length_b   1.000
_cell.length_c   1.000
_cell.angle_alpha   90.00
_cell.angle_beta   90.00
_cell.angle_gamma   90.00
#
_symmetry.space_group_name_H-M   'P 1'
#
loop_
_entity.id
_entity.type
_entity.pdbx_description
1 polymer ?
#
loop_
_entity_poly.entity_id
_entity_poly.type
_entity_poly.pdbx_seq_one_letter_code
_entity_poly.pdbx_strand_id
1 'polypeptide(L)'
;TKRGVAQIAQEIEAHGGYINAYTSFEQTVYYIDLPAAHWRVALDILADCMMNATIPADELEKEKQVIHREMAMNQDNPDRRASLLLFHTAYTTHPYRHPIIGYRDIYDRTTRDDVVAYYRRHYVPNNLMFVVVGDVNADEVFREVETLTKDFTMGPLPPVYIPPEPPQLGPRRRDQDMAVQLTQAHLAWPIPPLTHPDVYALDVLAIILGDGRSSRLYREIVQNRGLAHTVNAWCWTPRDPGLFAVSATVDPDRRDAALAAIQTELQKHDYTDEEVAKAVKITLSNHIAELKTMRGQAADIGQNEFLTGDPNYSEIYLRNLQRVTAADVRRVARQYLVADRLTITTLNPTGRATATATNTATAVASDIQKIQLPNGLRLLVREDPKLPLVDIRVLLQGGVLAETPDRNGITKLTARSLLKGTTHRTADQIADEIESVGGSMGFFAGNNSFGLHVSTLASELDRALDVLADVLQHPTFPADLVERERAVQLAEIKAEQDKILPAAQQLLREALFATHPYR
;
A
#
# COMPACT_ATOMS: atom_id res chain seq x y z
N THR A 1 6.45 -25.22 -19.64
CA THR A 1 5.01 -25.11 -19.89
C THR A 1 4.70 -25.78 -21.21
N LYS A 2 3.52 -26.38 -21.33
CA LYS A 2 2.95 -26.89 -22.60
C LYS A 2 2.34 -25.79 -23.48
N ARG A 3 2.35 -24.53 -23.01
CA ARG A 3 1.77 -23.34 -23.63
C ARG A 3 2.85 -22.41 -24.20
N GLY A 4 2.48 -21.59 -25.18
CA GLY A 4 3.28 -20.44 -25.62
C GLY A 4 3.18 -19.25 -24.65
N VAL A 5 4.12 -18.32 -24.69
CA VAL A 5 4.17 -17.15 -23.77
C VAL A 5 2.87 -16.34 -23.80
N ALA A 6 2.41 -15.93 -24.99
CA ALA A 6 1.16 -15.18 -25.14
C ALA A 6 -0.10 -16.00 -24.80
N GLN A 7 -0.04 -17.34 -24.95
CA GLN A 7 -1.18 -18.22 -24.71
C GLN A 7 -1.59 -18.22 -23.23
N ILE A 8 -0.63 -18.14 -22.29
CA ILE A 8 -0.90 -18.14 -20.85
C ILE A 8 -1.84 -16.98 -20.46
N ALA A 9 -1.55 -15.76 -20.93
CA ALA A 9 -2.42 -14.61 -20.68
C ALA A 9 -3.74 -14.70 -21.46
N GLN A 10 -3.68 -15.06 -22.75
CA GLN A 10 -4.87 -15.14 -23.61
C GLN A 10 -5.91 -16.17 -23.13
N GLU A 11 -5.46 -17.32 -22.61
CA GLU A 11 -6.34 -18.37 -22.08
C GLU A 11 -7.08 -17.88 -20.82
N ILE A 12 -6.41 -17.08 -19.97
CA ILE A 12 -6.99 -16.49 -18.76
C ILE A 12 -7.95 -15.34 -19.10
N GLU A 13 -7.55 -14.44 -19.99
CA GLU A 13 -8.37 -13.32 -20.47
C GLU A 13 -9.63 -13.81 -21.19
N ALA A 14 -9.54 -14.90 -21.97
CA ALA A 14 -10.69 -15.54 -22.62
C ALA A 14 -11.72 -16.11 -21.63
N HIS A 15 -11.30 -16.44 -20.41
CA HIS A 15 -12.16 -16.84 -19.30
C HIS A 15 -12.57 -15.66 -18.39
N GLY A 16 -12.28 -14.42 -18.78
CA GLY A 16 -12.58 -13.21 -18.01
C GLY A 16 -11.73 -13.05 -16.74
N GLY A 17 -10.61 -13.75 -16.67
CA GLY A 17 -9.68 -13.70 -15.54
C GLY A 17 -8.56 -12.67 -15.70
N TYR A 18 -7.71 -12.59 -14.68
CA TYR A 18 -6.55 -11.73 -14.60
C TYR A 18 -5.39 -12.49 -13.94
N ILE A 19 -4.21 -12.49 -14.56
CA ILE A 19 -2.98 -13.07 -14.02
C ILE A 19 -1.97 -11.98 -13.65
N ASN A 20 -1.25 -12.19 -12.56
CA ASN A 20 -0.06 -11.41 -12.24
C ASN A 20 0.90 -12.20 -11.34
N ALA A 21 2.09 -11.68 -11.14
CA ALA A 21 3.09 -12.21 -10.21
C ALA A 21 3.80 -11.08 -9.47
N TYR A 22 4.39 -11.39 -8.31
CA TYR A 22 5.32 -10.49 -7.62
C TYR A 22 6.40 -11.26 -6.88
N THR A 23 7.54 -10.60 -6.68
CA THR A 23 8.65 -11.10 -5.86
C THR A 23 8.86 -10.13 -4.70
N SER A 24 9.03 -10.69 -3.50
CA SER A 24 9.39 -9.97 -2.27
C SER A 24 10.77 -10.43 -1.80
N PHE A 25 11.23 -9.97 -0.64
CA PHE A 25 12.49 -10.39 -0.03
C PHE A 25 12.54 -11.89 0.33
N GLU A 26 11.39 -12.50 0.58
CA GLU A 26 11.28 -13.86 1.14
C GLU A 26 10.52 -14.84 0.24
N GLN A 27 9.56 -14.36 -0.56
CA GLN A 27 8.66 -15.18 -1.38
C GLN A 27 8.49 -14.65 -2.82
N THR A 28 8.11 -15.56 -3.73
CA THR A 28 7.62 -15.23 -5.08
C THR A 28 6.22 -15.80 -5.21
N VAL A 29 5.25 -14.99 -5.61
CA VAL A 29 3.83 -15.37 -5.67
C VAL A 29 3.30 -15.15 -7.09
N TYR A 30 2.62 -16.15 -7.62
CA TYR A 30 1.89 -16.12 -8.88
C TYR A 30 0.41 -16.33 -8.56
N TYR A 31 -0.48 -15.47 -9.05
CA TYR A 31 -1.91 -15.57 -8.77
C TYR A 31 -2.76 -15.32 -10.02
N ILE A 32 -3.94 -15.95 -10.05
CA ILE A 32 -4.95 -15.76 -11.09
C ILE A 32 -6.30 -15.52 -10.40
N ASP A 33 -6.93 -14.38 -10.68
CA ASP A 33 -8.33 -14.13 -10.35
C ASP A 33 -9.19 -14.54 -11.54
N LEU A 34 -10.33 -15.21 -11.31
CA LEU A 34 -11.21 -15.69 -12.38
C LEU A 34 -12.62 -16.04 -11.86
N PRO A 35 -13.64 -16.13 -12.74
CA PRO A 35 -14.94 -16.70 -12.39
C PRO A 35 -14.80 -18.16 -11.92
N ALA A 36 -15.51 -18.53 -10.85
CA ALA A 36 -15.40 -19.85 -10.22
C ALA A 36 -15.61 -21.03 -11.20
N ALA A 37 -16.49 -20.88 -12.19
CA ALA A 37 -16.73 -21.89 -13.24
C ALA A 37 -15.49 -22.32 -14.05
N HIS A 38 -14.35 -21.63 -13.90
CA HIS A 38 -13.11 -21.88 -14.63
C HIS A 38 -11.91 -22.22 -13.72
N TRP A 39 -12.10 -22.49 -12.42
CA TRP A 39 -11.01 -22.71 -11.45
C TRP A 39 -9.96 -23.75 -11.87
N ARG A 40 -10.38 -24.81 -12.59
CA ARG A 40 -9.50 -25.84 -13.16
C ARG A 40 -8.49 -25.29 -14.17
N VAL A 41 -8.88 -24.29 -14.96
CA VAL A 41 -8.00 -23.64 -15.95
C VAL A 41 -6.87 -22.90 -15.23
N ALA A 42 -7.19 -22.17 -14.15
CA ALA A 42 -6.18 -21.50 -13.35
C ALA A 42 -5.19 -22.47 -12.69
N LEU A 43 -5.66 -23.60 -12.15
CA LEU A 43 -4.76 -24.60 -11.55
C LEU A 43 -3.89 -25.31 -12.60
N ASP A 44 -4.43 -25.69 -13.75
CA ASP A 44 -3.63 -26.31 -14.82
C ASP A 44 -2.59 -25.32 -15.39
N ILE A 45 -2.91 -24.02 -15.48
CA ILE A 45 -1.95 -22.99 -15.87
C ILE A 45 -0.88 -22.79 -14.79
N LEU A 46 -1.26 -22.61 -13.52
CA LEU A 46 -0.29 -22.41 -12.44
C LEU A 46 0.61 -23.63 -12.27
N ALA A 47 0.07 -24.85 -12.27
CA ALA A 47 0.86 -26.07 -12.19
C ALA A 47 1.84 -26.21 -13.37
N ASP A 48 1.39 -25.94 -14.60
CA ASP A 48 2.25 -26.01 -15.80
C ASP A 48 3.28 -24.86 -15.90
N CYS A 49 3.02 -23.72 -15.28
CA CYS A 49 3.99 -22.63 -15.13
C CYS A 49 5.01 -22.95 -14.04
N MET A 50 4.56 -23.40 -12.86
CA MET A 50 5.43 -23.67 -11.71
C MET A 50 6.27 -24.93 -11.88
N MET A 51 5.73 -26.01 -12.45
CA MET A 51 6.38 -27.33 -12.46
C MET A 51 7.02 -27.73 -13.81
N ASN A 52 6.62 -27.12 -14.93
CA ASN A 52 7.14 -27.48 -16.27
C ASN A 52 7.98 -26.39 -16.96
N ALA A 53 8.40 -25.30 -16.30
CA ALA A 53 8.95 -24.11 -16.98
C ALA A 53 10.10 -24.44 -17.95
N THR A 54 9.90 -24.12 -19.23
CA THR A 54 10.81 -24.49 -20.33
C THR A 54 11.93 -23.48 -20.56
N ILE A 55 11.72 -22.23 -20.15
CA ILE A 55 12.65 -21.10 -20.23
C ILE A 55 13.33 -21.05 -21.62
N PRO A 56 12.60 -20.69 -22.71
CA PRO A 56 13.19 -20.58 -24.04
C PRO A 56 14.32 -19.55 -24.06
N ALA A 57 15.38 -19.80 -24.83
CA ALA A 57 16.57 -18.93 -24.82
C ALA A 57 16.30 -17.56 -25.46
N ASP A 58 15.45 -17.51 -26.49
CA ASP A 58 15.06 -16.27 -27.17
C ASP A 58 14.06 -15.46 -26.34
N GLU A 59 13.10 -16.11 -25.68
CA GLU A 59 12.18 -15.46 -24.74
C GLU A 59 12.91 -14.92 -23.50
N LEU A 60 13.87 -15.66 -22.95
CA LEU A 60 14.69 -15.17 -21.83
C LEU A 60 15.49 -13.92 -22.21
N GLU A 61 16.01 -13.81 -23.44
CA GLU A 61 16.71 -12.61 -23.87
C GLU A 61 15.74 -11.43 -24.09
N LYS A 62 14.53 -11.67 -24.62
CA LYS A 62 13.47 -10.63 -24.67
C LYS A 62 13.14 -10.13 -23.26
N GLU A 63 12.98 -11.04 -22.30
CA GLU A 63 12.64 -10.72 -20.91
C GLU A 63 13.77 -9.99 -20.18
N LYS A 64 15.04 -10.33 -20.45
CA LYS A 64 16.19 -9.53 -20.01
C LYS A 64 16.08 -8.08 -20.46
N GLN A 65 15.69 -7.83 -21.72
CA GLN A 65 15.49 -6.47 -22.23
C GLN A 65 14.26 -5.76 -21.65
N VAL A 66 13.29 -6.49 -21.06
CA VAL A 66 12.19 -5.93 -20.25
C VAL A 66 12.71 -5.57 -18.85
N ILE A 67 13.37 -6.49 -18.16
CA ILE A 67 13.92 -6.29 -16.81
C ILE A 67 14.99 -5.19 -16.80
N HIS A 68 15.81 -5.03 -17.85
CA HIS A 68 16.70 -3.88 -18.00
C HIS A 68 15.98 -2.52 -18.06
N ARG A 69 14.75 -2.47 -18.59
CA ARG A 69 13.91 -1.26 -18.59
C ARG A 69 13.29 -1.03 -17.22
N GLU A 70 12.82 -2.09 -16.55
CA GLU A 70 12.33 -1.94 -15.17
C GLU A 70 13.45 -1.50 -14.23
N MET A 71 14.67 -2.03 -14.37
CA MET A 71 15.86 -1.56 -13.65
C MET A 71 16.17 -0.07 -13.87
N ALA A 72 15.88 0.48 -15.06
CA ALA A 72 16.01 1.91 -15.33
C ALA A 72 14.85 2.71 -14.71
N MET A 73 13.60 2.27 -14.92
CA MET A 73 12.41 2.90 -14.31
C MET A 73 12.46 2.89 -12.77
N ASN A 74 13.11 1.89 -12.17
CA ASN A 74 13.39 1.79 -10.73
C ASN A 74 14.56 2.65 -10.26
N GLN A 75 15.41 3.10 -11.19
CA GLN A 75 16.40 4.13 -10.91
C GLN A 75 15.79 5.54 -10.98
N ASP A 76 14.81 5.72 -11.86
CA ASP A 76 14.09 6.98 -12.09
C ASP A 76 12.95 7.24 -11.09
N ASN A 77 12.29 6.21 -10.56
CA ASN A 77 11.18 6.36 -9.59
C ASN A 77 11.69 6.76 -8.18
N PRO A 78 11.30 7.92 -7.62
CA PRO A 78 11.82 8.39 -6.33
C PRO A 78 11.47 7.48 -5.15
N ASP A 79 10.25 6.95 -5.08
CA ASP A 79 9.77 6.17 -3.95
C ASP A 79 10.57 4.85 -3.79
N ARG A 80 10.83 4.16 -4.90
CA ARG A 80 11.71 2.98 -4.97
C ARG A 80 13.15 3.36 -4.63
N ARG A 81 13.63 4.54 -5.03
CA ARG A 81 14.99 5.02 -4.68
C ARG A 81 15.15 5.32 -3.19
N ALA A 82 14.19 5.99 -2.57
CA ALA A 82 14.23 6.32 -1.14
C ALA A 82 14.09 5.06 -0.27
N SER A 83 13.23 4.12 -0.67
CA SER A 83 13.11 2.80 -0.04
C SER A 83 14.40 1.98 -0.15
N LEU A 84 14.99 1.85 -1.35
CA LEU A 84 16.27 1.15 -1.51
C LEU A 84 17.42 1.83 -0.74
N LEU A 85 17.43 3.16 -0.66
CA LEU A 85 18.38 3.92 0.14
C LEU A 85 18.22 3.61 1.64
N LEU A 86 16.98 3.54 2.12
CA LEU A 86 16.65 3.17 3.50
C LEU A 86 17.14 1.76 3.84
N PHE A 87 16.68 0.74 3.10
CA PHE A 87 17.03 -0.66 3.37
C PHE A 87 18.54 -0.92 3.27
N HIS A 88 19.24 -0.34 2.29
CA HIS A 88 20.69 -0.44 2.18
C HIS A 88 21.45 0.26 3.35
N THR A 89 20.83 1.20 4.04
CA THR A 89 21.45 1.93 5.16
C THR A 89 21.09 1.29 6.51
N ALA A 90 19.89 0.70 6.63
CA ALA A 90 19.42 -0.03 7.81
C ALA A 90 20.02 -1.44 7.92
N TYR A 91 20.35 -2.10 6.81
CA TYR A 91 20.96 -3.44 6.79
C TYR A 91 22.38 -3.41 6.20
N THR A 92 23.35 -3.86 6.99
CA THR A 92 24.78 -3.93 6.61
C THR A 92 25.16 -5.29 6.03
N THR A 93 24.58 -6.35 6.58
CA THR A 93 24.97 -7.76 6.36
C THR A 93 23.78 -8.59 5.92
N HIS A 94 22.58 -8.30 6.43
CA HIS A 94 21.38 -9.06 6.10
C HIS A 94 20.98 -8.92 4.62
N PRO A 95 20.50 -9.99 3.95
CA PRO A 95 20.10 -9.95 2.54
C PRO A 95 19.05 -8.88 2.18
N TYR A 96 18.23 -8.45 3.15
CA TYR A 96 17.25 -7.36 3.00
C TYR A 96 17.86 -6.01 2.55
N ARG A 97 19.19 -5.84 2.61
CA ARG A 97 19.89 -4.67 2.05
C ARG A 97 19.93 -4.62 0.52
N HIS A 98 19.61 -5.71 -0.16
CA HIS A 98 19.76 -5.86 -1.60
C HIS A 98 18.45 -5.58 -2.35
N PRO A 99 18.49 -4.95 -3.54
CA PRO A 99 17.30 -4.76 -4.36
C PRO A 99 16.76 -6.12 -4.85
N ILE A 100 15.44 -6.32 -4.76
CA ILE A 100 14.77 -7.55 -5.22
C ILE A 100 15.02 -7.81 -6.71
N ILE A 101 15.08 -6.75 -7.53
CA ILE A 101 15.41 -6.82 -8.97
C ILE A 101 16.91 -7.13 -9.25
N GLY A 102 17.75 -7.15 -8.21
CA GLY A 102 19.19 -7.41 -8.31
C GLY A 102 20.02 -6.21 -8.78
N TYR A 103 21.33 -6.44 -8.91
CA TYR A 103 22.29 -5.45 -9.43
C TYR A 103 22.57 -5.71 -10.91
N ARG A 104 22.58 -4.65 -11.71
CA ARG A 104 22.69 -4.76 -13.17
C ARG A 104 23.98 -5.44 -13.63
N ASP A 105 25.12 -5.08 -13.05
CA ASP A 105 26.43 -5.61 -13.44
C ASP A 105 26.59 -7.11 -13.11
N ILE A 106 25.75 -7.65 -12.23
CA ILE A 106 25.61 -9.09 -11.95
C ILE A 106 24.61 -9.72 -12.92
N TYR A 107 23.43 -9.11 -13.08
CA TYR A 107 22.33 -9.59 -13.93
C TYR A 107 22.71 -9.68 -15.42
N ASP A 108 23.50 -8.72 -15.92
CA ASP A 108 24.08 -8.72 -17.27
C ASP A 108 24.89 -10.01 -17.55
N ARG A 109 25.43 -10.67 -16.50
CA ARG A 109 26.25 -11.90 -16.60
C ARG A 109 25.44 -13.19 -16.41
N THR A 110 24.21 -13.13 -15.89
CA THR A 110 23.39 -14.31 -15.61
C THR A 110 23.10 -15.08 -16.90
N THR A 111 23.47 -16.36 -16.94
CA THR A 111 23.22 -17.23 -18.10
C THR A 111 21.84 -17.87 -18.03
N ARG A 112 21.39 -18.46 -19.14
CA ARG A 112 20.17 -19.28 -19.16
C ARG A 112 20.26 -20.45 -18.17
N ASP A 113 21.43 -21.08 -18.08
CA ASP A 113 21.59 -22.29 -17.28
C ASP A 113 21.61 -21.97 -15.78
N ASP A 114 22.04 -20.76 -15.38
CA ASP A 114 21.86 -20.24 -14.01
C ASP A 114 20.36 -20.11 -13.66
N VAL A 115 19.55 -19.55 -14.56
CA VAL A 115 18.09 -19.41 -14.35
C VAL A 115 17.41 -20.78 -14.30
N VAL A 116 17.79 -21.71 -15.17
CA VAL A 116 17.27 -23.10 -15.18
C VAL A 116 17.70 -23.86 -13.92
N ALA A 117 18.93 -23.64 -13.42
CA ALA A 117 19.41 -24.24 -12.17
C ALA A 117 18.70 -23.64 -10.95
N TYR A 118 18.49 -22.33 -10.91
CA TYR A 118 17.71 -21.66 -9.87
C TYR A 118 16.26 -22.16 -9.84
N TYR A 119 15.63 -22.26 -11.01
CA TYR A 119 14.28 -22.80 -11.18
C TYR A 119 14.20 -24.23 -10.62
N ARG A 120 15.03 -25.16 -11.12
CA ARG A 120 15.06 -26.57 -10.68
C ARG A 120 15.37 -26.79 -9.19
N ARG A 121 16.00 -25.81 -8.53
CA ARG A 121 16.33 -25.87 -7.11
C ARG A 121 15.18 -25.44 -6.20
N HIS A 122 14.38 -24.46 -6.61
CA HIS A 122 13.38 -23.81 -5.75
C HIS A 122 11.93 -24.11 -6.14
N TYR A 123 11.66 -24.47 -7.40
CA TYR A 123 10.32 -24.82 -7.89
C TYR A 123 10.14 -26.34 -7.76
N VAL A 124 9.96 -26.79 -6.52
CA VAL A 124 9.81 -28.20 -6.14
C VAL A 124 8.61 -28.35 -5.19
N PRO A 125 7.88 -29.49 -5.17
CA PRO A 125 6.62 -29.61 -4.44
C PRO A 125 6.71 -29.29 -2.93
N ASN A 126 7.82 -29.62 -2.29
CA ASN A 126 8.09 -29.31 -0.88
C ASN A 126 8.56 -27.87 -0.60
N ASN A 127 8.52 -26.99 -1.61
CA ASN A 127 8.79 -25.54 -1.51
C ASN A 127 7.67 -24.69 -2.15
N LEU A 128 6.56 -25.32 -2.54
CA LEU A 128 5.46 -24.69 -3.27
C LEU A 128 4.15 -24.99 -2.56
N MET A 129 3.31 -23.98 -2.39
CA MET A 129 1.95 -24.11 -1.87
C MET A 129 0.94 -23.62 -2.91
N PHE A 130 -0.23 -24.27 -2.98
CA PHE A 130 -1.38 -23.78 -3.72
C PHE A 130 -2.43 -23.30 -2.72
N VAL A 131 -2.81 -22.02 -2.81
CA VAL A 131 -3.92 -21.45 -2.03
C VAL A 131 -5.06 -21.17 -3.00
N VAL A 132 -6.24 -21.74 -2.71
CA VAL A 132 -7.44 -21.63 -3.56
C VAL A 132 -8.59 -21.15 -2.70
N VAL A 133 -9.15 -19.98 -3.02
CA VAL A 133 -10.27 -19.38 -2.30
C VAL A 133 -11.33 -18.94 -3.31
N GLY A 134 -12.59 -19.33 -3.08
CA GLY A 134 -13.69 -19.06 -3.99
C GLY A 134 -14.85 -20.03 -3.80
N ASP A 135 -15.85 -19.95 -4.69
CA ASP A 135 -17.00 -20.86 -4.76
C ASP A 135 -16.58 -22.18 -5.42
N VAL A 136 -15.88 -23.04 -4.67
CA VAL A 136 -15.28 -24.30 -5.15
C VAL A 136 -15.49 -25.45 -4.17
N ASN A 137 -15.57 -26.68 -4.68
CA ASN A 137 -15.58 -27.88 -3.83
C ASN A 137 -14.15 -28.31 -3.49
N ALA A 138 -13.81 -28.39 -2.20
CA ALA A 138 -12.46 -28.72 -1.74
C ALA A 138 -12.00 -30.12 -2.20
N ASP A 139 -12.86 -31.14 -2.14
CA ASP A 139 -12.51 -32.51 -2.55
C ASP A 139 -12.24 -32.62 -4.06
N GLU A 140 -12.88 -31.77 -4.89
CA GLU A 140 -12.52 -31.62 -6.29
C GLU A 140 -11.17 -30.92 -6.46
N VAL A 141 -10.92 -29.81 -5.75
CA VAL A 141 -9.65 -29.08 -5.82
C VAL A 141 -8.47 -29.97 -5.43
N PHE A 142 -8.58 -30.72 -4.33
CA PHE A 142 -7.51 -31.63 -3.90
C PHE A 142 -7.21 -32.73 -4.94
N ARG A 143 -8.24 -33.35 -5.52
CA ARG A 143 -8.06 -34.36 -6.59
C ARG A 143 -7.49 -33.78 -7.88
N GLU A 144 -7.84 -32.54 -8.22
CA GLU A 144 -7.28 -31.85 -9.39
C GLU A 144 -5.79 -31.53 -9.16
N VAL A 145 -5.44 -30.98 -8.00
CA VAL A 145 -4.04 -30.71 -7.62
C VAL A 145 -3.22 -32.00 -7.55
N GLU A 146 -3.74 -33.07 -6.95
CA GLU A 146 -3.10 -34.39 -6.94
C GLU A 146 -2.87 -34.89 -8.37
N THR A 147 -3.88 -34.81 -9.24
CA THR A 147 -3.78 -35.25 -10.64
C THR A 147 -2.77 -34.43 -11.45
N LEU A 148 -2.69 -33.12 -11.21
CA LEU A 148 -1.76 -32.19 -11.86
C LEU A 148 -0.33 -32.34 -11.32
N THR A 149 -0.16 -32.69 -10.04
CA THR A 149 1.17 -32.75 -9.38
C THR A 149 1.76 -34.15 -9.23
N LYS A 150 1.00 -35.23 -9.51
CA LYS A 150 1.39 -36.65 -9.31
C LYS A 150 2.78 -37.06 -9.81
N ASP A 151 3.25 -36.46 -10.90
CA ASP A 151 4.51 -36.85 -11.59
C ASP A 151 5.73 -36.07 -11.04
N PHE A 152 5.52 -35.11 -10.13
CA PHE A 152 6.58 -34.31 -9.52
C PHE A 152 6.94 -34.83 -8.13
N THR A 153 8.24 -34.93 -7.84
CA THR A 153 8.77 -35.45 -6.58
C THR A 153 9.46 -34.35 -5.78
N MET A 154 9.55 -34.55 -4.45
CA MET A 154 10.22 -33.60 -3.56
C MET A 154 11.69 -33.40 -3.94
N GLY A 155 12.12 -32.13 -3.96
CA GLY A 155 13.49 -31.73 -4.26
C GLY A 155 14.32 -31.44 -3.01
N PRO A 156 15.67 -31.46 -3.12
CA PRO A 156 16.56 -31.13 -2.02
C PRO A 156 16.53 -29.62 -1.74
N LEU A 157 16.00 -29.23 -0.57
CA LEU A 157 16.06 -27.88 -0.03
C LEU A 157 17.17 -27.80 1.03
N PRO A 158 18.42 -27.48 0.67
CA PRO A 158 19.49 -27.34 1.64
C PRO A 158 19.22 -26.10 2.53
N PRO A 159 19.36 -26.21 3.86
CA PRO A 159 19.21 -25.06 4.76
C PRO A 159 20.10 -23.89 4.35
N VAL A 160 19.50 -22.73 4.14
CA VAL A 160 20.22 -21.49 3.82
C VAL A 160 20.63 -20.83 5.13
N TYR A 161 21.94 -20.69 5.37
CA TYR A 161 22.42 -19.86 6.46
C TYR A 161 22.27 -18.38 6.11
N ILE A 162 21.31 -17.72 6.74
CA ILE A 162 21.15 -16.27 6.69
C ILE A 162 22.00 -15.67 7.81
N PRO A 163 22.97 -14.78 7.52
CA PRO A 163 23.77 -14.14 8.56
C PRO A 163 22.92 -13.10 9.30
N PRO A 164 22.82 -13.15 10.64
CA PRO A 164 22.03 -12.18 11.40
C PRO A 164 22.61 -10.76 11.25
N GLU A 165 21.75 -9.75 11.17
CA GLU A 165 22.20 -8.36 11.14
C GLU A 165 22.90 -8.00 12.47
N PRO A 166 24.14 -7.48 12.45
CA PRO A 166 24.80 -7.04 13.68
C PRO A 166 24.02 -5.89 14.34
N PRO A 167 23.88 -5.88 15.68
CA PRO A 167 23.17 -4.82 16.39
C PRO A 167 23.69 -3.43 16.02
N GLN A 168 22.78 -2.50 15.72
CA GLN A 168 23.15 -1.10 15.48
C GLN A 168 23.64 -0.45 16.79
N LEU A 169 24.92 -0.03 16.80
CA LEU A 169 25.63 0.53 17.97
C LEU A 169 25.72 2.07 17.97
N GLY A 170 25.02 2.74 17.07
CA GLY A 170 25.05 4.20 16.91
C GLY A 170 24.21 4.65 15.71
N PRO A 171 23.81 5.92 15.65
CA PRO A 171 22.94 6.43 14.60
C PRO A 171 23.62 6.36 13.22
N ARG A 172 22.82 6.06 12.19
CA ARG A 172 23.26 6.04 10.78
C ARG A 172 22.54 7.16 10.04
N ARG A 173 23.23 7.93 9.20
CA ARG A 173 22.61 8.91 8.29
C ARG A 173 23.17 8.73 6.89
N ARG A 174 22.29 8.72 5.88
CA ARG A 174 22.70 8.75 4.47
C ARG A 174 21.77 9.66 3.66
N ASP A 175 22.31 10.81 3.30
CA ASP A 175 21.68 11.72 2.36
C ASP A 175 22.17 11.40 0.95
N GLN A 176 21.28 11.40 -0.03
CA GLN A 176 21.57 11.25 -1.45
C GLN A 176 20.77 12.29 -2.25
N ASP A 177 21.34 12.77 -3.35
CA ASP A 177 20.64 13.63 -4.27
C ASP A 177 20.06 12.85 -5.46
N MET A 178 18.93 13.32 -5.96
CA MET A 178 18.22 12.86 -7.15
C MET A 178 17.43 14.02 -7.74
N ALA A 179 17.10 13.99 -9.02
CA ALA A 179 16.60 15.16 -9.74
C ALA A 179 15.09 15.43 -9.53
N VAL A 180 14.59 15.25 -8.31
CA VAL A 180 13.20 15.49 -7.88
C VAL A 180 12.94 16.95 -7.51
N GLN A 181 11.68 17.31 -7.21
CA GLN A 181 11.30 18.65 -6.70
C GLN A 181 11.14 18.73 -5.18
N LEU A 182 10.83 17.62 -4.50
CA LEU A 182 10.61 17.55 -3.05
C LEU A 182 11.63 16.59 -2.43
N THR A 183 12.00 16.81 -1.17
CA THR A 183 12.82 15.83 -0.44
C THR A 183 11.92 14.72 0.11
N GLN A 184 12.29 13.47 -0.16
CA GLN A 184 11.76 12.31 0.57
C GLN A 184 12.68 11.99 1.74
N ALA A 185 12.13 11.75 2.92
CA ALA A 185 12.88 11.52 4.14
C ALA A 185 12.32 10.32 4.91
N HIS A 186 13.21 9.49 5.45
CA HIS A 186 12.87 8.37 6.31
C HIS A 186 13.66 8.42 7.63
N LEU A 187 13.01 8.01 8.71
CA LEU A 187 13.62 7.67 9.99
C LEU A 187 13.20 6.23 10.32
N ALA A 188 14.13 5.33 10.60
CA ALA A 188 13.82 3.94 10.92
C ALA A 188 14.65 3.37 12.07
N TRP A 189 14.10 2.34 12.71
CA TRP A 189 14.68 1.62 13.83
C TRP A 189 14.50 0.11 13.62
N PRO A 190 15.53 -0.72 13.90
CA PRO A 190 15.40 -2.17 13.85
C PRO A 190 14.45 -2.69 14.95
N ILE A 191 13.48 -3.50 14.55
CA ILE A 191 12.48 -4.14 15.42
C ILE A 191 12.57 -5.67 15.33
N PRO A 192 11.91 -6.42 16.24
CA PRO A 192 11.89 -7.88 16.21
C PRO A 192 11.19 -8.45 14.96
N PRO A 193 11.37 -9.76 14.67
CA PRO A 193 10.57 -10.48 13.67
C PRO A 193 9.10 -10.63 14.07
N LEU A 194 8.24 -10.95 13.11
CA LEU A 194 6.77 -11.11 13.23
C LEU A 194 6.30 -11.90 14.46
N THR A 195 7.04 -12.95 14.85
CA THR A 195 6.66 -13.88 15.92
C THR A 195 6.90 -13.35 17.33
N HIS A 196 7.51 -12.17 17.48
CA HIS A 196 7.83 -11.59 18.78
C HIS A 196 6.65 -10.80 19.39
N PRO A 197 6.33 -10.95 20.69
CA PRO A 197 5.12 -10.38 21.29
C PRO A 197 5.07 -8.84 21.32
N ASP A 198 6.18 -8.15 21.10
CA ASP A 198 6.19 -6.68 20.99
C ASP A 198 5.66 -6.15 19.66
N VAL A 199 5.54 -7.00 18.62
CA VAL A 199 5.07 -6.60 17.27
C VAL A 199 3.68 -5.96 17.34
N TYR A 200 2.71 -6.60 18.00
CA TYR A 200 1.35 -6.07 18.13
C TYR A 200 1.30 -4.65 18.71
N ALA A 201 2.20 -4.33 19.66
CA ALA A 201 2.29 -3.00 20.28
C ALA A 201 3.08 -2.00 19.41
N LEU A 202 3.99 -2.46 18.57
CA LEU A 202 4.70 -1.65 17.57
C LEU A 202 3.78 -1.27 16.40
N ASP A 203 2.91 -2.19 15.96
CA ASP A 203 1.93 -1.94 14.90
C ASP A 203 0.87 -0.93 15.38
N VAL A 204 0.33 -1.12 16.58
CA VAL A 204 -0.53 -0.12 17.24
C VAL A 204 0.18 1.24 17.39
N LEU A 205 1.46 1.26 17.76
CA LEU A 205 2.27 2.48 17.85
C LEU A 205 2.41 3.18 16.48
N ALA A 206 2.59 2.44 15.39
CA ALA A 206 2.68 2.99 14.03
C ALA A 206 1.36 3.69 13.64
N ILE A 207 0.22 3.04 13.87
CA ILE A 207 -1.11 3.60 13.58
C ILE A 207 -1.35 4.90 14.39
N ILE A 208 -1.08 4.90 15.70
CA ILE A 208 -1.22 6.10 16.56
C ILE A 208 -0.34 7.26 16.06
N LEU A 209 0.89 6.95 15.64
CA LEU A 209 1.86 7.96 15.22
C LEU A 209 1.57 8.52 13.84
N GLY A 210 1.10 7.73 12.88
CA GLY A 210 1.06 8.17 11.48
C GLY A 210 0.13 7.42 10.52
N ASP A 211 -0.98 6.83 10.97
CA ASP A 211 -2.10 6.48 10.09
C ASP A 211 -3.35 7.33 10.38
N GLY A 212 -4.16 7.60 9.37
CA GLY A 212 -5.28 8.53 9.47
C GLY A 212 -4.88 9.99 9.65
N ARG A 213 -5.87 10.88 9.59
CA ARG A 213 -5.69 12.34 9.72
C ARG A 213 -5.59 12.79 11.18
N SER A 214 -6.04 11.96 12.12
CA SER A 214 -5.98 12.25 13.56
C SER A 214 -4.67 11.82 14.24
N SER A 215 -3.75 11.20 13.49
CA SER A 215 -2.44 10.76 14.00
C SER A 215 -1.55 11.88 14.49
N ARG A 216 -0.68 11.56 15.47
CA ARG A 216 0.19 12.55 16.14
C ARG A 216 1.13 13.27 15.17
N LEU A 217 1.78 12.55 14.25
CA LEU A 217 2.71 13.15 13.29
C LEU A 217 1.97 13.98 12.24
N TYR A 218 0.80 13.55 11.75
CA TYR A 218 0.03 14.36 10.82
C TYR A 218 -0.39 15.68 11.47
N ARG A 219 -0.91 15.61 12.70
CA ARG A 219 -1.31 16.79 13.49
C ARG A 219 -0.15 17.74 13.74
N GLU A 220 0.98 17.28 14.25
CA GLU A 220 2.07 18.19 14.60
C GLU A 220 2.86 18.67 13.37
N ILE A 221 3.25 17.77 12.48
CA ILE A 221 4.23 18.05 11.42
C ILE A 221 3.56 18.69 10.19
N VAL A 222 2.39 18.20 9.77
CA VAL A 222 1.66 18.70 8.60
C VAL A 222 0.70 19.83 9.00
N GLN A 223 -0.20 19.57 9.95
CA GLN A 223 -1.30 20.49 10.26
C GLN A 223 -0.85 21.69 11.11
N ASN A 224 -0.21 21.47 12.26
CA ASN A 224 0.23 22.55 13.16
C ASN A 224 1.38 23.35 12.55
N ARG A 225 2.50 22.68 12.23
CA ARG A 225 3.75 23.35 11.82
C ARG A 225 3.92 23.57 10.31
N GLY A 226 3.21 22.83 9.45
CA GLY A 226 3.36 22.94 8.00
C GLY A 226 4.77 22.59 7.47
N LEU A 227 5.47 21.67 8.14
CA LEU A 227 6.84 21.27 7.81
C LEU A 227 6.93 20.14 6.77
N ALA A 228 5.84 19.39 6.58
CA ALA A 228 5.74 18.30 5.61
C ALA A 228 4.43 18.37 4.82
N HIS A 229 4.43 17.84 3.61
CA HIS A 229 3.25 17.63 2.77
C HIS A 229 2.56 16.30 3.09
N THR A 230 3.36 15.27 3.36
CA THR A 230 2.93 13.98 3.90
C THR A 230 3.85 13.54 5.03
N VAL A 231 3.30 12.83 6.02
CA VAL A 231 4.04 12.06 7.00
C VAL A 231 3.20 10.84 7.37
N ASN A 232 3.82 9.67 7.50
CA ASN A 232 3.17 8.45 7.95
C ASN A 232 4.17 7.53 8.67
N ALA A 233 3.67 6.66 9.54
CA ALA A 233 4.47 5.67 10.27
C ALA A 233 4.01 4.25 9.90
N TRP A 234 4.94 3.29 9.92
CA TRP A 234 4.69 1.91 9.50
C TRP A 234 5.68 0.94 10.14
N CYS A 235 5.25 -0.31 10.28
CA CYS A 235 6.11 -1.45 10.56
C CYS A 235 6.32 -2.26 9.29
N TRP A 236 7.48 -2.91 9.17
CA TRP A 236 7.72 -4.03 8.28
C TRP A 236 8.31 -5.16 9.10
N THR A 237 7.55 -6.25 9.23
CA THR A 237 7.73 -7.33 10.21
C THR A 237 7.81 -8.69 9.50
N PRO A 238 8.98 -9.03 8.92
CA PRO A 238 9.18 -10.29 8.20
C PRO A 238 9.58 -11.43 9.17
N ARG A 239 10.12 -12.54 8.64
CA ARG A 239 10.57 -13.69 9.44
C ARG A 239 11.81 -13.37 10.30
N ASP A 240 12.67 -12.47 9.83
CA ASP A 240 13.87 -11.96 10.51
C ASP A 240 13.64 -10.54 11.09
N PRO A 241 14.58 -9.92 11.83
CA PRO A 241 14.40 -8.58 12.39
C PRO A 241 14.05 -7.50 11.34
N GLY A 242 12.91 -6.84 11.56
CA GLY A 242 12.29 -5.88 10.66
C GLY A 242 12.63 -4.41 10.94
N LEU A 243 11.83 -3.50 10.39
CA LEU A 243 11.95 -2.04 10.59
C LEU A 243 10.63 -1.43 11.09
N PHE A 244 10.69 -0.62 12.14
CA PHE A 244 9.71 0.46 12.37
C PHE A 244 10.24 1.70 11.66
N ALA A 245 9.40 2.42 10.92
CA ALA A 245 9.83 3.60 10.19
C ALA A 245 8.75 4.70 10.11
N VAL A 246 9.24 5.93 9.98
CA VAL A 246 8.46 7.12 9.62
C VAL A 246 8.94 7.60 8.26
N SER A 247 8.02 7.79 7.33
CA SER A 247 8.26 8.40 6.02
C SER A 247 7.66 9.80 5.98
N ALA A 248 8.33 10.74 5.32
CA ALA A 248 7.83 12.11 5.11
C ALA A 248 8.25 12.68 3.74
N THR A 249 7.36 13.47 3.13
CA THR A 249 7.67 14.28 1.94
C THR A 249 7.66 15.76 2.32
N VAL A 250 8.77 16.46 2.10
CA VAL A 250 9.01 17.82 2.61
C VAL A 250 9.58 18.76 1.55
N ASP A 251 9.36 20.07 1.70
CA ASP A 251 10.13 21.06 0.95
C ASP A 251 11.62 21.00 1.39
N PRO A 252 12.61 21.13 0.48
CA PRO A 252 14.02 20.90 0.82
C PRO A 252 14.60 21.85 1.89
N ASP A 253 14.10 23.09 1.95
CA ASP A 253 14.45 24.09 2.97
C ASP A 253 13.90 23.74 4.36
N ARG A 254 12.83 22.93 4.42
CA ARG A 254 12.17 22.50 5.67
C ARG A 254 12.70 21.17 6.19
N ARG A 255 13.47 20.42 5.39
CA ARG A 255 13.94 19.05 5.67
C ARG A 255 14.44 18.85 7.09
N ASP A 256 15.51 19.54 7.49
CA ASP A 256 16.14 19.27 8.79
C ASP A 256 15.27 19.77 9.97
N ALA A 257 14.42 20.78 9.76
CA ALA A 257 13.41 21.19 10.73
C ALA A 257 12.28 20.16 10.89
N ALA A 258 11.83 19.54 9.79
CA ALA A 258 10.86 18.44 9.81
C ALA A 258 11.44 17.20 10.50
N LEU A 259 12.67 16.80 10.16
CA LEU A 259 13.37 15.68 10.81
C LEU A 259 13.54 15.90 12.32
N ALA A 260 13.86 17.13 12.76
CA ALA A 260 13.96 17.47 14.17
C ALA A 260 12.58 17.47 14.88
N ALA A 261 11.54 17.97 14.22
CA ALA A 261 10.17 17.98 14.75
C ALA A 261 9.61 16.55 14.89
N ILE A 262 9.82 15.67 13.90
CA ILE A 262 9.44 14.25 13.96
C ILE A 262 10.14 13.57 15.15
N GLN A 263 11.46 13.72 15.29
CA GLN A 263 12.19 13.15 16.43
C GLN A 263 11.69 13.69 17.78
N THR A 264 11.33 14.97 17.85
CA THR A 264 10.75 15.58 19.06
C THR A 264 9.39 14.95 19.42
N GLU A 265 8.54 14.71 18.42
CA GLU A 265 7.22 14.09 18.62
C GLU A 265 7.34 12.64 19.08
N LEU A 266 8.25 11.87 18.50
CA LEU A 266 8.50 10.46 18.85
C LEU A 266 9.03 10.27 20.27
N GLN A 267 9.56 11.31 20.93
CA GLN A 267 9.93 11.25 22.35
C GLN A 267 8.77 11.51 23.31
N LYS A 268 7.57 11.86 22.82
CA LYS A 268 6.36 12.01 23.65
C LYS A 268 5.74 10.65 23.97
N HIS A 269 6.18 10.07 25.07
CA HIS A 269 5.76 8.74 25.53
C HIS A 269 4.51 8.77 26.44
N ASP A 270 3.51 9.57 26.06
CA ASP A 270 2.25 9.84 26.77
C ASP A 270 1.03 9.34 25.99
N TYR A 271 1.18 8.21 25.29
CA TYR A 271 0.09 7.51 24.61
C TYR A 271 -1.03 7.12 25.57
N THR A 272 -2.29 7.26 25.15
CA THR A 272 -3.50 6.94 25.95
C THR A 272 -4.16 5.63 25.51
N ASP A 273 -4.98 5.03 26.38
CA ASP A 273 -5.74 3.83 26.05
C ASP A 273 -6.88 4.10 25.04
N GLU A 274 -7.29 5.36 24.85
CA GLU A 274 -8.21 5.79 23.80
C GLU A 274 -7.52 5.79 22.42
N GLU A 275 -6.28 6.28 22.33
CA GLU A 275 -5.47 6.20 21.10
C GLU A 275 -5.22 4.74 20.71
N VAL A 276 -4.96 3.86 21.68
CA VAL A 276 -4.83 2.41 21.48
C VAL A 276 -6.15 1.81 20.99
N ALA A 277 -7.28 2.10 21.63
CA ALA A 277 -8.58 1.59 21.21
C ALA A 277 -8.95 2.03 19.78
N LYS A 278 -8.64 3.27 19.40
CA LYS A 278 -8.77 3.79 18.03
C LYS A 278 -7.89 3.00 17.05
N ALA A 279 -6.60 2.87 17.34
CA ALA A 279 -5.66 2.15 16.48
C ALA A 279 -6.02 0.67 16.30
N VAL A 280 -6.49 0.00 17.37
CA VAL A 280 -7.00 -1.38 17.31
C VAL A 280 -8.21 -1.50 16.37
N LYS A 281 -9.18 -0.57 16.45
CA LYS A 281 -10.35 -0.54 15.55
C LYS A 281 -9.97 -0.29 14.08
N ILE A 282 -9.02 0.60 13.80
CA ILE A 282 -8.51 0.88 12.45
C ILE A 282 -7.90 -0.39 11.86
N THR A 283 -6.99 -1.05 12.60
CA THR A 283 -6.34 -2.29 12.15
C THR A 283 -7.34 -3.41 11.86
N LEU A 284 -8.35 -3.59 12.74
CA LEU A 284 -9.43 -4.56 12.53
C LEU A 284 -10.22 -4.26 11.25
N SER A 285 -10.60 -3.00 11.03
CA SER A 285 -11.40 -2.61 9.86
C SER A 285 -10.63 -2.73 8.54
N ASN A 286 -9.32 -2.41 8.56
CA ASN A 286 -8.44 -2.58 7.41
C ASN A 286 -8.31 -4.05 7.01
N HIS A 287 -8.09 -4.96 7.97
CA HIS A 287 -8.03 -6.40 7.70
C HIS A 287 -9.38 -6.96 7.19
N ILE A 288 -10.51 -6.60 7.80
CA ILE A 288 -11.84 -7.01 7.30
C ILE A 288 -12.09 -6.44 5.89
N ALA A 289 -11.52 -5.28 5.54
CA ALA A 289 -11.60 -4.72 4.19
C ALA A 289 -10.74 -5.47 3.16
N GLU A 290 -9.61 -6.06 3.55
CA GLU A 290 -8.79 -6.92 2.68
C GLU A 290 -9.50 -8.25 2.38
N LEU A 291 -10.07 -8.87 3.42
CA LEU A 291 -10.87 -10.11 3.30
C LEU A 291 -12.18 -9.94 2.50
N LYS A 292 -12.52 -8.74 2.01
CA LYS A 292 -13.62 -8.53 1.03
C LYS A 292 -13.39 -9.26 -0.29
N THR A 293 -12.16 -9.63 -0.61
CA THR A 293 -11.81 -10.21 -1.91
C THR A 293 -11.24 -11.61 -1.77
N MET A 294 -11.54 -12.51 -2.72
CA MET A 294 -10.97 -13.86 -2.74
C MET A 294 -9.44 -13.82 -2.84
N ARG A 295 -8.90 -12.83 -3.57
CA ARG A 295 -7.45 -12.56 -3.65
C ARG A 295 -6.87 -12.17 -2.29
N GLY A 296 -7.52 -11.28 -1.53
CA GLY A 296 -7.08 -10.88 -0.19
C GLY A 296 -7.13 -12.03 0.80
N GLN A 297 -8.20 -12.84 0.79
CA GLN A 297 -8.28 -14.06 1.60
C GLN A 297 -7.18 -15.07 1.23
N ALA A 298 -6.90 -15.27 -0.05
CA ALA A 298 -5.81 -16.16 -0.50
C ALA A 298 -4.41 -15.62 -0.15
N ALA A 299 -4.24 -14.29 -0.17
CA ALA A 299 -2.99 -13.63 0.23
C ALA A 299 -2.74 -13.74 1.74
N ASP A 300 -3.76 -13.48 2.57
CA ASP A 300 -3.72 -13.65 4.03
C ASP A 300 -3.33 -15.09 4.41
N ILE A 301 -4.09 -16.08 3.92
CA ILE A 301 -3.83 -17.51 4.18
C ILE A 301 -2.43 -17.93 3.73
N GLY A 302 -2.02 -17.54 2.52
CA GLY A 302 -0.71 -17.89 1.97
C GLY A 302 0.46 -17.24 2.71
N GLN A 303 0.32 -15.97 3.10
CA GLN A 303 1.34 -15.25 3.85
C GLN A 303 1.43 -15.74 5.31
N ASN A 304 0.29 -16.07 5.93
CA ASN A 304 0.23 -16.64 7.28
C ASN A 304 0.95 -18.00 7.35
N GLU A 305 0.63 -18.92 6.43
CA GLU A 305 1.33 -20.20 6.30
C GLU A 305 2.82 -19.99 5.97
N PHE A 306 3.14 -19.15 4.98
CA PHE A 306 4.52 -18.94 4.55
C PHE A 306 5.42 -18.33 5.64
N LEU A 307 4.91 -17.41 6.47
CA LEU A 307 5.70 -16.76 7.52
C LEU A 307 5.70 -17.53 8.85
N THR A 308 4.60 -18.21 9.20
CA THR A 308 4.39 -18.75 10.55
C THR A 308 4.15 -20.26 10.64
N GLY A 309 3.69 -20.90 9.56
CA GLY A 309 3.25 -22.32 9.59
C GLY A 309 1.89 -22.54 10.28
N ASP A 310 1.07 -21.48 10.38
CA ASP A 310 -0.36 -21.56 10.69
C ASP A 310 -1.12 -20.64 9.71
N PRO A 311 -1.96 -21.17 8.81
CA PRO A 311 -2.71 -20.35 7.85
C PRO A 311 -3.74 -19.42 8.51
N ASN A 312 -4.08 -19.65 9.78
CA ASN A 312 -5.06 -18.88 10.55
C ASN A 312 -4.39 -17.84 11.47
N TYR A 313 -3.08 -17.58 11.31
CA TYR A 313 -2.32 -16.72 12.21
C TYR A 313 -2.94 -15.32 12.42
N SER A 314 -3.66 -14.77 11.43
CA SER A 314 -4.43 -13.53 11.58
C SER A 314 -5.42 -13.54 12.75
N GLU A 315 -6.04 -14.67 13.12
CA GLU A 315 -6.85 -14.77 14.35
C GLU A 315 -6.01 -14.58 15.62
N ILE A 316 -4.80 -15.14 15.64
CA ILE A 316 -3.85 -15.05 16.76
C ILE A 316 -3.34 -13.62 16.88
N TYR A 317 -2.97 -13.01 15.76
CA TYR A 317 -2.49 -11.64 15.65
C TYR A 317 -3.56 -10.65 16.15
N LEU A 318 -4.78 -10.68 15.60
CA LEU A 318 -5.85 -9.76 16.00
C LEU A 318 -6.24 -9.92 17.47
N ARG A 319 -6.33 -11.15 17.97
CA ARG A 319 -6.64 -11.44 19.38
C ARG A 319 -5.56 -10.93 20.34
N ASN A 320 -4.30 -10.88 19.92
CA ASN A 320 -3.21 -10.32 20.71
C ASN A 320 -3.14 -8.79 20.58
N LEU A 321 -3.39 -8.24 19.38
CA LEU A 321 -3.48 -6.81 19.13
C LEU A 321 -4.63 -6.14 19.90
N GLN A 322 -5.79 -6.81 20.02
CA GLN A 322 -6.90 -6.41 20.90
C GLN A 322 -6.57 -6.39 22.40
N ARG A 323 -5.41 -6.93 22.82
CA ARG A 323 -4.95 -6.96 24.22
C ARG A 323 -3.82 -5.96 24.52
N VAL A 324 -3.34 -5.24 23.50
CA VAL A 324 -2.32 -4.19 23.68
C VAL A 324 -2.87 -3.10 24.59
N THR A 325 -2.07 -2.68 25.57
CA THR A 325 -2.40 -1.54 26.44
C THR A 325 -1.55 -0.32 26.09
N ALA A 326 -1.95 0.87 26.53
CA ALA A 326 -1.06 2.03 26.39
C ALA A 326 0.24 1.89 27.21
N ALA A 327 0.30 0.99 28.21
CA ALA A 327 1.55 0.68 28.90
C ALA A 327 2.53 -0.09 27.99
N ASP A 328 2.04 -1.00 27.15
CA ASP A 328 2.85 -1.72 26.16
C ASP A 328 3.35 -0.80 25.07
N VAL A 329 2.48 0.06 24.51
CA VAL A 329 2.85 1.06 23.51
C VAL A 329 3.93 2.02 24.05
N ARG A 330 3.76 2.52 25.29
CA ARG A 330 4.78 3.35 25.97
C ARG A 330 6.07 2.58 26.26
N ARG A 331 6.03 1.27 26.45
CA ARG A 331 7.22 0.42 26.63
C ARG A 331 7.97 0.23 25.32
N VAL A 332 7.30 -0.26 24.26
CA VAL A 332 7.97 -0.56 22.98
C VAL A 332 8.52 0.70 22.32
N ALA A 333 7.83 1.84 22.41
CA ALA A 333 8.36 3.13 21.96
C ALA A 333 9.72 3.46 22.62
N ARG A 334 9.82 3.36 23.95
CA ARG A 334 11.08 3.60 24.70
C ARG A 334 12.16 2.54 24.44
N GLN A 335 11.75 1.33 24.09
CA GLN A 335 12.63 0.17 23.90
C GLN A 335 13.25 0.11 22.50
N TYR A 336 12.55 0.60 21.47
CA TYR A 336 12.96 0.52 20.08
C TYR A 336 13.29 1.88 19.44
N LEU A 337 12.54 2.96 19.73
CA LEU A 337 12.70 4.27 19.08
C LEU A 337 13.81 5.13 19.72
N VAL A 338 14.96 4.51 19.98
CA VAL A 338 16.13 5.11 20.63
C VAL A 338 17.10 5.73 19.61
N ALA A 339 17.78 6.82 19.99
CA ALA A 339 18.69 7.56 19.10
C ALA A 339 19.84 6.70 18.57
N ASP A 340 20.42 5.83 19.40
CA ASP A 340 21.55 4.97 19.01
C ASP A 340 21.19 3.92 17.95
N ARG A 341 19.90 3.68 17.70
CA ARG A 341 19.39 2.74 16.70
C ARG A 341 18.69 3.42 15.53
N LEU A 342 18.68 4.75 15.48
CA LEU A 342 18.07 5.52 14.41
C LEU A 342 18.91 5.44 13.12
N THR A 343 18.28 5.00 12.03
CA THR A 343 18.76 5.21 10.65
C THR A 343 17.94 6.33 10.00
N ILE A 344 18.59 7.41 9.58
CA ILE A 344 17.99 8.48 8.76
C ILE A 344 18.45 8.32 7.32
N THR A 345 17.52 8.41 6.35
CA THR A 345 17.88 8.61 4.94
C THR A 345 17.10 9.76 4.33
N THR A 346 17.71 10.50 3.41
CA THR A 346 17.03 11.55 2.65
C THR A 346 17.41 11.49 1.17
N LEU A 347 16.42 11.73 0.31
CA LEU A 347 16.54 11.80 -1.14
C LEU A 347 16.16 13.23 -1.56
N ASN A 348 17.15 14.04 -1.96
CA ASN A 348 17.03 15.50 -2.09
C ASN A 348 17.12 15.98 -3.55
N PRO A 349 16.47 17.09 -3.94
CA PRO A 349 16.61 17.70 -5.27
C PRO A 349 18.05 18.06 -5.68
N THR A 350 18.55 17.46 -6.76
CA THR A 350 19.72 17.95 -7.53
C THR A 350 19.34 18.95 -8.64
N GLY A 351 18.06 19.02 -9.00
CA GLY A 351 17.55 19.83 -10.11
C GLY A 351 17.07 19.01 -11.32
N ARG A 352 15.81 18.55 -11.25
CA ARG A 352 14.88 18.20 -12.35
C ARG A 352 15.27 17.12 -13.40
N ALA A 353 14.85 15.88 -13.16
CA ALA A 353 14.67 14.78 -14.11
C ALA A 353 13.79 13.61 -13.54
N THR A 354 12.53 13.57 -13.98
CA THR A 354 11.78 12.42 -14.58
C THR A 354 11.62 11.01 -13.93
N ALA A 355 10.36 10.51 -13.97
CA ALA A 355 9.82 9.11 -14.06
C ALA A 355 9.39 8.37 -12.74
N THR A 356 8.65 7.24 -12.70
CA THR A 356 7.28 6.87 -13.23
C THR A 356 6.46 6.25 -12.04
N ALA A 357 5.46 5.32 -11.98
CA ALA A 357 4.54 4.45 -12.80
C ALA A 357 3.55 3.72 -11.81
N THR A 358 2.37 3.08 -12.08
CA THR A 358 1.24 3.21 -13.06
C THR A 358 0.00 2.36 -12.62
N ASN A 359 -1.25 2.85 -12.80
CA ASN A 359 -2.56 2.12 -12.89
C ASN A 359 -3.24 1.39 -11.69
N THR A 360 -4.55 1.10 -11.86
CA THR A 360 -5.48 0.37 -10.95
C THR A 360 -6.61 -0.31 -11.77
N ALA A 361 -7.35 -1.28 -11.22
CA ALA A 361 -8.32 -2.15 -11.93
C ALA A 361 -9.80 -2.06 -11.42
N THR A 362 -10.71 -2.80 -12.06
CA THR A 362 -12.19 -2.67 -11.96
C THR A 362 -12.87 -3.90 -11.33
N ALA A 363 -14.09 -3.75 -10.78
CA ALA A 363 -14.85 -4.82 -10.10
C ALA A 363 -16.27 -5.06 -10.70
N VAL A 364 -16.88 -6.20 -10.34
CA VAL A 364 -18.15 -6.72 -10.89
C VAL A 364 -19.35 -6.43 -9.95
N ALA A 365 -20.57 -6.40 -10.52
CA ALA A 365 -21.79 -5.90 -9.88
C ALA A 365 -22.67 -6.97 -9.20
N SER A 366 -23.59 -6.48 -8.37
CA SER A 366 -24.81 -7.16 -7.87
C SER A 366 -25.96 -6.15 -7.85
N ASP A 367 -27.21 -6.60 -7.73
CA ASP A 367 -28.40 -5.77 -7.99
C ASP A 367 -28.50 -4.51 -7.12
N ILE A 368 -28.83 -3.37 -7.76
CA ILE A 368 -28.83 -2.04 -7.14
C ILE A 368 -30.27 -1.53 -7.01
N GLN A 369 -30.72 -1.32 -5.78
CA GLN A 369 -31.96 -0.59 -5.51
C GLN A 369 -31.76 0.90 -5.76
N LYS A 370 -32.60 1.50 -6.61
CA LYS A 370 -32.54 2.94 -6.95
C LYS A 370 -33.80 3.64 -6.47
N ILE A 371 -33.64 4.59 -5.55
CA ILE A 371 -34.72 5.39 -4.97
C ILE A 371 -34.45 6.87 -5.30
N GLN A 372 -35.51 7.62 -5.63
CA GLN A 372 -35.45 9.08 -5.68
C GLN A 372 -36.33 9.63 -4.56
N LEU A 373 -35.71 10.42 -3.67
CA LEU A 373 -36.38 11.03 -2.53
C LEU A 373 -37.16 12.29 -2.95
N PRO A 374 -38.15 12.75 -2.14
CA PRO A 374 -38.97 13.93 -2.47
C PRO A 374 -38.18 15.23 -2.67
N ASN A 375 -36.98 15.34 -2.08
CA ASN A 375 -36.06 16.47 -2.27
C ASN A 375 -35.21 16.37 -3.56
N GLY A 376 -35.43 15.35 -4.40
CA GLY A 376 -34.69 15.10 -5.63
C GLY A 376 -33.39 14.29 -5.46
N LEU A 377 -32.96 14.00 -4.23
CA LEU A 377 -31.78 13.17 -4.00
C LEU A 377 -31.99 11.75 -4.56
N ARG A 378 -30.99 11.25 -5.28
CA ARG A 378 -30.98 9.88 -5.83
C ARG A 378 -30.11 8.99 -4.95
N LEU A 379 -30.74 8.04 -4.28
CA LEU A 379 -30.07 7.02 -3.48
C LEU A 379 -29.91 5.74 -4.28
N LEU A 380 -28.71 5.16 -4.23
CA LEU A 380 -28.40 3.83 -4.77
C LEU A 380 -27.97 2.95 -3.59
N VAL A 381 -28.70 1.88 -3.32
CA VAL A 381 -28.41 0.93 -2.24
C VAL A 381 -28.12 -0.44 -2.84
N ARG A 382 -27.08 -1.10 -2.33
CA ARG A 382 -26.71 -2.48 -2.71
C ARG A 382 -26.27 -3.19 -1.43
N GLU A 383 -27.08 -4.14 -0.99
CA GLU A 383 -26.82 -4.95 0.19
C GLU A 383 -25.88 -6.11 -0.16
N ASP A 384 -24.84 -6.33 0.65
CA ASP A 384 -24.03 -7.56 0.62
C ASP A 384 -23.75 -7.99 2.06
N PRO A 385 -24.48 -8.99 2.61
CA PRO A 385 -24.42 -9.35 4.02
C PRO A 385 -23.17 -10.15 4.43
N LYS A 386 -22.22 -10.39 3.50
CA LYS A 386 -21.04 -11.22 3.77
C LYS A 386 -20.09 -10.65 4.83
N LEU A 387 -20.04 -9.31 4.98
CA LEU A 387 -19.11 -8.65 5.90
C LEU A 387 -19.80 -7.44 6.58
N PRO A 388 -19.50 -7.17 7.87
CA PRO A 388 -20.17 -6.13 8.65
C PRO A 388 -19.59 -4.72 8.37
N LEU A 389 -19.45 -4.35 7.10
CA LEU A 389 -18.86 -3.07 6.66
C LEU A 389 -19.80 -2.35 5.68
N VAL A 390 -19.87 -1.03 5.80
CA VAL A 390 -20.59 -0.15 4.88
C VAL A 390 -19.58 0.72 4.11
N ASP A 391 -19.85 1.01 2.84
CA ASP A 391 -19.14 2.00 2.02
C ASP A 391 -20.20 2.97 1.46
N ILE A 392 -20.09 4.24 1.81
CA ILE A 392 -21.00 5.32 1.41
C ILE A 392 -20.24 6.23 0.46
N ARG A 393 -20.80 6.50 -0.72
CA ARG A 393 -20.22 7.43 -1.70
C ARG A 393 -21.21 8.51 -2.08
N VAL A 394 -20.74 9.75 -2.00
CA VAL A 394 -21.49 10.96 -2.36
C VAL A 394 -20.90 11.45 -3.67
N LEU A 395 -21.68 11.37 -4.76
CA LEU A 395 -21.23 11.73 -6.10
C LEU A 395 -21.87 13.05 -6.55
N LEU A 396 -21.03 14.07 -6.71
CA LEU A 396 -21.39 15.37 -7.28
C LEU A 396 -20.81 15.48 -8.70
N GLN A 397 -21.52 16.21 -9.57
CA GLN A 397 -20.99 16.62 -10.87
C GLN A 397 -20.08 17.84 -10.67
N GLY A 398 -18.94 17.85 -11.33
CA GLY A 398 -17.92 18.89 -11.20
C GLY A 398 -16.68 18.55 -12.00
N GLY A 399 -15.51 18.99 -11.54
CA GLY A 399 -14.26 18.78 -12.26
C GLY A 399 -14.15 19.72 -13.46
N VAL A 400 -13.20 19.45 -14.36
CA VAL A 400 -12.84 20.36 -15.44
C VAL A 400 -13.99 20.74 -16.40
N LEU A 401 -15.07 19.95 -16.49
CA LEU A 401 -16.28 20.33 -17.23
C LEU A 401 -17.12 21.44 -16.57
N ALA A 402 -16.97 21.66 -15.26
CA ALA A 402 -17.65 22.71 -14.49
C ALA A 402 -16.69 23.86 -14.11
N GLU A 403 -15.42 23.77 -14.48
CA GLU A 403 -14.38 24.76 -14.18
C GLU A 403 -14.15 25.69 -15.37
N THR A 404 -13.62 26.87 -15.07
CA THR A 404 -13.13 27.84 -16.04
C THR A 404 -11.60 27.94 -15.94
N PRO A 405 -10.89 28.46 -16.96
CA PRO A 405 -9.43 28.59 -16.90
C PRO A 405 -8.90 29.43 -15.73
N ASP A 406 -9.67 30.40 -15.23
CA ASP A 406 -9.35 31.19 -14.02
C ASP A 406 -9.59 30.44 -12.70
N ARG A 407 -10.20 29.25 -12.74
CA ARG A 407 -10.64 28.46 -11.56
C ARG A 407 -10.28 26.97 -11.64
N ASN A 408 -9.42 26.57 -12.57
CA ASN A 408 -9.07 25.17 -12.74
C ASN A 408 -8.46 24.58 -11.44
N GLY A 409 -8.89 23.38 -11.07
CA GLY A 409 -8.54 22.72 -9.81
C GLY A 409 -9.38 23.14 -8.59
N ILE A 410 -10.31 24.09 -8.72
CA ILE A 410 -11.20 24.50 -7.62
C ILE A 410 -12.09 23.35 -7.14
N THR A 411 -12.47 22.40 -8.01
CA THR A 411 -13.25 21.22 -7.60
C THR A 411 -12.45 20.36 -6.62
N LYS A 412 -11.18 20.07 -6.96
CA LYS A 412 -10.30 19.29 -6.08
C LYS A 412 -10.05 20.04 -4.78
N LEU A 413 -9.81 21.34 -4.82
CA LEU A 413 -9.63 22.16 -3.62
C LEU A 413 -10.90 22.16 -2.75
N THR A 414 -12.08 22.33 -3.33
CA THR A 414 -13.37 22.27 -2.62
C THR A 414 -13.58 20.91 -1.96
N ALA A 415 -13.35 19.81 -2.70
CA ALA A 415 -13.50 18.45 -2.20
C ALA A 415 -12.56 18.16 -1.01
N ARG A 416 -11.31 18.65 -1.06
CA ARG A 416 -10.37 18.62 0.06
C ARG A 416 -10.83 19.47 1.25
N SER A 417 -11.37 20.65 0.96
CA SER A 417 -11.71 21.66 1.96
C SER A 417 -13.00 21.37 2.73
N LEU A 418 -13.89 20.49 2.22
CA LEU A 418 -15.04 19.98 2.98
C LEU A 418 -14.62 19.35 4.32
N LEU A 419 -13.48 18.63 4.33
CA LEU A 419 -12.95 17.93 5.52
C LEU A 419 -12.12 18.86 6.43
N LYS A 420 -12.38 20.18 6.43
CA LYS A 420 -11.66 21.17 7.26
C LYS A 420 -12.49 21.78 8.38
N GLY A 421 -13.78 21.46 8.46
CA GLY A 421 -14.65 21.88 9.56
C GLY A 421 -16.06 22.21 9.09
N THR A 422 -16.99 22.14 10.04
CA THR A 422 -18.40 22.51 9.89
C THR A 422 -18.76 23.61 10.89
N THR A 423 -20.04 23.94 11.05
CA THR A 423 -20.53 24.78 12.17
C THR A 423 -20.57 24.04 13.51
N HIS A 424 -20.36 22.72 13.51
CA HIS A 424 -20.49 21.86 14.69
C HIS A 424 -19.20 21.11 15.05
N ARG A 425 -18.28 20.94 14.11
CA ARG A 425 -17.05 20.14 14.26
C ARG A 425 -15.83 20.82 13.63
N THR A 426 -14.67 20.71 14.29
CA THR A 426 -13.36 21.02 13.69
C THR A 426 -12.91 19.90 12.73
N ALA A 427 -11.90 20.18 11.89
CA ALA A 427 -11.22 19.16 11.09
C ALA A 427 -10.76 17.95 11.92
N ASP A 428 -10.30 18.22 13.15
CA ASP A 428 -9.82 17.21 14.10
C ASP A 428 -10.95 16.32 14.64
N GLN A 429 -12.11 16.91 14.95
CA GLN A 429 -13.28 16.15 15.41
C GLN A 429 -13.87 15.28 14.29
N ILE A 430 -13.93 15.79 13.06
CA ILE A 430 -14.34 15.00 11.88
C ILE A 430 -13.45 13.76 11.72
N ALA A 431 -12.13 13.92 11.86
CA ALA A 431 -11.18 12.82 11.79
C ALA A 431 -11.32 11.85 12.98
N ASP A 432 -11.27 12.33 14.23
CA ASP A 432 -11.37 11.47 15.41
C ASP A 432 -12.72 10.74 15.51
N GLU A 433 -13.86 11.36 15.15
CA GLU A 433 -15.16 10.69 15.23
C GLU A 433 -15.31 9.53 14.23
N ILE A 434 -14.70 9.63 13.05
CA ILE A 434 -14.68 8.55 12.05
C ILE A 434 -13.60 7.51 12.38
N GLU A 435 -12.38 7.95 12.70
CA GLU A 435 -11.27 7.04 12.97
C GLU A 435 -11.48 6.26 14.29
N SER A 436 -12.13 6.86 15.31
CA SER A 436 -12.52 6.18 16.57
C SER A 436 -13.64 5.14 16.44
N VAL A 437 -14.29 5.04 15.27
CA VAL A 437 -15.20 3.92 14.95
C VAL A 437 -14.55 2.87 14.05
N GLY A 438 -13.23 2.97 13.79
CA GLY A 438 -12.54 2.15 12.80
C GLY A 438 -12.90 2.51 11.36
N GLY A 439 -13.54 3.66 11.15
CA GLY A 439 -13.90 4.13 9.83
C GLY A 439 -12.78 4.92 9.17
N SER A 440 -12.95 5.16 7.87
CA SER A 440 -12.18 6.13 7.10
C SER A 440 -13.11 7.05 6.33
N MET A 441 -12.75 8.33 6.23
CA MET A 441 -13.47 9.35 5.45
C MET A 441 -12.48 10.10 4.57
N GLY A 442 -12.80 10.22 3.29
CA GLY A 442 -11.96 10.86 2.31
C GLY A 442 -12.75 11.54 1.21
N PHE A 443 -12.05 12.24 0.34
CA PHE A 443 -12.60 12.89 -0.84
C PHE A 443 -12.11 12.20 -2.12
N PHE A 444 -12.78 12.46 -3.23
CA PHE A 444 -12.26 12.18 -4.58
C PHE A 444 -12.61 13.33 -5.52
N ALA A 445 -11.81 13.52 -6.57
CA ALA A 445 -12.08 14.48 -7.64
C ALA A 445 -11.46 13.98 -8.95
N GLY A 446 -12.17 14.15 -10.06
CA GLY A 446 -11.73 13.80 -11.41
C GLY A 446 -12.34 14.75 -12.46
N ASN A 447 -12.21 14.42 -13.74
CA ASN A 447 -12.55 15.33 -14.84
C ASN A 447 -14.04 15.76 -14.91
N ASN A 448 -14.96 14.96 -14.39
CA ASN A 448 -16.42 15.16 -14.52
C ASN A 448 -17.22 14.94 -13.22
N SER A 449 -16.53 14.63 -12.12
CA SER A 449 -17.17 14.28 -10.85
C SER A 449 -16.23 14.49 -9.66
N PHE A 450 -16.81 14.69 -8.48
CA PHE A 450 -16.11 14.75 -7.21
C PHE A 450 -17.04 14.34 -6.07
N GLY A 451 -16.50 14.28 -4.86
CA GLY A 451 -17.29 14.18 -3.65
C GLY A 451 -16.55 13.48 -2.53
N LEU A 452 -17.32 12.81 -1.67
CA LEU A 452 -16.81 12.16 -0.47
C LEU A 452 -17.08 10.65 -0.50
N HIS A 453 -16.22 9.91 0.19
CA HIS A 453 -16.44 8.52 0.55
C HIS A 453 -16.24 8.32 2.05
N VAL A 454 -17.02 7.40 2.63
CA VAL A 454 -16.88 6.96 4.01
C VAL A 454 -17.01 5.45 4.04
N SER A 455 -16.10 4.75 4.72
CA SER A 455 -16.30 3.34 5.07
C SER A 455 -16.18 3.13 6.56
N THR A 456 -17.00 2.26 7.13
CA THR A 456 -17.06 1.99 8.59
C THR A 456 -17.69 0.63 8.86
N LEU A 457 -17.63 0.16 10.10
CA LEU A 457 -18.37 -1.01 10.59
C LEU A 457 -19.89 -0.73 10.58
N ALA A 458 -20.69 -1.72 10.21
CA ALA A 458 -22.16 -1.58 10.09
C ALA A 458 -22.84 -1.19 11.41
N SER A 459 -22.25 -1.53 12.56
CA SER A 459 -22.69 -1.12 13.90
C SER A 459 -22.49 0.37 14.20
N GLU A 460 -21.67 1.07 13.42
CA GLU A 460 -21.26 2.47 13.61
C GLU A 460 -21.80 3.38 12.49
N LEU A 461 -22.75 2.87 11.69
CA LEU A 461 -23.33 3.52 10.52
C LEU A 461 -23.98 4.88 10.83
N ASP A 462 -24.82 4.95 11.87
CA ASP A 462 -25.53 6.18 12.22
C ASP A 462 -24.58 7.33 12.58
N ARG A 463 -23.46 7.02 13.25
CA ARG A 463 -22.43 8.00 13.61
C ARG A 463 -21.63 8.46 12.39
N ALA A 464 -21.29 7.55 11.49
CA ALA A 464 -20.66 7.90 10.22
C ALA A 464 -21.59 8.74 9.31
N LEU A 465 -22.89 8.47 9.34
CA LEU A 465 -23.91 9.27 8.65
C LEU A 465 -24.07 10.67 9.23
N ASP A 466 -24.05 10.83 10.57
CA ASP A 466 -24.15 12.15 11.20
C ASP A 466 -22.96 13.06 10.83
N VAL A 467 -21.72 12.56 10.94
CA VAL A 467 -20.52 13.32 10.53
C VAL A 467 -20.56 13.65 9.03
N LEU A 468 -20.95 12.69 8.17
CA LEU A 468 -21.07 12.92 6.74
C LEU A 468 -22.17 13.96 6.39
N ALA A 469 -23.32 13.87 7.05
CA ALA A 469 -24.43 14.80 6.85
C ALA A 469 -24.07 16.22 7.29
N ASP A 470 -23.31 16.38 8.38
CA ASP A 470 -22.80 17.66 8.85
C ASP A 470 -21.76 18.26 7.87
N VAL A 471 -20.77 17.46 7.44
CA VAL A 471 -19.74 17.84 6.46
C VAL A 471 -20.34 18.31 5.13
N LEU A 472 -21.48 17.75 4.71
CA LEU A 472 -22.15 18.14 3.47
C LEU A 472 -23.06 19.37 3.61
N GLN A 473 -23.68 19.57 4.77
CA GLN A 473 -24.72 20.61 4.96
C GLN A 473 -24.20 21.89 5.60
N HIS A 474 -23.16 21.83 6.44
CA HIS A 474 -22.64 22.98 7.18
C HIS A 474 -21.12 23.25 7.06
N PRO A 475 -20.42 22.94 5.94
CA PRO A 475 -18.97 23.16 5.85
C PRO A 475 -18.61 24.64 5.96
N THR A 476 -17.62 24.96 6.80
CA THR A 476 -17.24 26.35 7.12
C THR A 476 -16.05 26.90 6.33
N PHE A 477 -15.34 26.04 5.58
CA PHE A 477 -14.18 26.39 4.76
C PHE A 477 -13.17 27.37 5.42
N PRO A 478 -12.57 27.04 6.59
CA PRO A 478 -11.68 27.96 7.31
C PRO A 478 -10.50 28.39 6.44
N ALA A 479 -10.29 29.71 6.28
CA ALA A 479 -9.42 30.27 5.24
C ALA A 479 -7.95 29.81 5.36
N ASP A 480 -7.43 29.67 6.58
CA ASP A 480 -6.08 29.15 6.82
C ASP A 480 -5.94 27.68 6.42
N LEU A 481 -6.97 26.86 6.67
CA LEU A 481 -7.01 25.45 6.30
C LEU A 481 -7.23 25.27 4.79
N VAL A 482 -7.97 26.17 4.13
CA VAL A 482 -8.10 26.22 2.67
C VAL A 482 -6.76 26.55 2.01
N GLU A 483 -6.00 27.52 2.52
CA GLU A 483 -4.66 27.82 2.00
C GLU A 483 -3.63 26.72 2.29
N ARG A 484 -3.74 26.02 3.42
CA ARG A 484 -2.97 24.79 3.69
C ARG A 484 -3.28 23.69 2.66
N GLU A 485 -4.56 23.44 2.37
CA GLU A 485 -4.94 22.45 1.34
C GLU A 485 -4.56 22.89 -0.08
N ARG A 486 -4.56 24.21 -0.38
CA ARG A 486 -3.99 24.75 -1.62
C ARG A 486 -2.50 24.42 -1.72
N ALA A 487 -1.74 24.61 -0.64
CA ALA A 487 -0.31 24.29 -0.60
C ALA A 487 -0.04 22.79 -0.83
N VAL A 488 -0.80 21.90 -0.18
CA VAL A 488 -0.66 20.45 -0.39
C VAL A 488 -1.09 20.05 -1.82
N GLN A 489 -2.16 20.62 -2.37
CA GLN A 489 -2.56 20.37 -3.76
C GLN A 489 -1.51 20.86 -4.77
N LEU A 490 -0.82 21.98 -4.49
CA LEU A 490 0.32 22.45 -5.30
C LEU A 490 1.54 21.54 -5.17
N ALA A 491 1.80 20.96 -3.98
CA ALA A 491 2.86 19.97 -3.79
C ALA A 491 2.56 18.65 -4.51
N GLU A 492 1.30 18.20 -4.51
CA GLU A 492 0.85 17.05 -5.33
C GLU A 492 1.08 17.30 -6.82
N ILE A 493 0.72 18.48 -7.34
CA ILE A 493 0.94 18.84 -8.76
C ILE A 493 2.44 18.85 -9.10
N LYS A 494 3.32 19.33 -8.21
CA LYS A 494 4.79 19.25 -8.39
C LYS A 494 5.27 17.80 -8.43
N ALA A 495 4.84 16.98 -7.45
CA ALA A 495 5.20 15.56 -7.37
C ALA A 495 4.61 14.71 -8.51
N GLU A 496 3.53 15.17 -9.15
CA GLU A 496 2.96 14.57 -10.35
C GLU A 496 3.74 14.95 -11.62
N GLN A 497 4.29 16.16 -11.70
CA GLN A 497 5.22 16.56 -12.78
C GLN A 497 6.55 15.79 -12.76
N ASP A 498 6.99 15.29 -11.60
CA ASP A 498 8.16 14.41 -11.51
C ASP A 498 7.87 13.03 -12.14
N LYS A 499 6.60 12.63 -12.31
CA LYS A 499 6.19 11.34 -12.88
C LYS A 499 5.97 11.45 -14.40
N ILE A 500 6.77 10.73 -15.20
CA ILE A 500 6.72 10.81 -16.68
C ILE A 500 5.34 10.51 -17.27
N LEU A 501 4.62 9.48 -16.80
CA LEU A 501 3.35 9.10 -17.44
C LEU A 501 2.24 10.14 -17.23
N PRO A 502 1.96 10.65 -16.01
CA PRO A 502 1.08 11.80 -15.81
C PRO A 502 1.49 13.03 -16.65
N ALA A 503 2.77 13.41 -16.63
CA ALA A 503 3.25 14.56 -17.40
C ALA A 503 3.09 14.37 -18.93
N ALA A 504 3.39 13.18 -19.45
CA ALA A 504 3.19 12.84 -20.86
C ALA A 504 1.71 12.73 -21.25
N GLN A 505 0.86 12.24 -20.35
CA GLN A 505 -0.60 12.24 -20.54
C GLN A 505 -1.17 13.66 -20.54
N GLN A 506 -0.65 14.57 -19.70
CA GLN A 506 -0.99 15.99 -19.77
C GLN A 506 -0.58 16.58 -21.13
N LEU A 507 0.69 16.45 -21.54
CA LEU A 507 1.15 16.95 -22.84
C LEU A 507 0.36 16.38 -24.03
N LEU A 508 -0.07 15.11 -23.94
CA LEU A 508 -0.94 14.48 -24.93
C LEU A 508 -2.36 15.06 -24.91
N ARG A 509 -2.95 15.32 -23.74
CA ARG A 509 -4.24 16.04 -23.63
C ARG A 509 -4.14 17.45 -24.18
N GLU A 510 -3.06 18.17 -23.89
CA GLU A 510 -2.80 19.51 -24.43
C GLU A 510 -2.71 19.52 -25.96
N ALA A 511 -2.16 18.47 -26.56
CA ALA A 511 -2.11 18.30 -28.02
C ALA A 511 -3.44 17.84 -28.65
N LEU A 512 -4.23 17.00 -27.95
CA LEU A 512 -5.51 16.48 -28.44
C LEU A 512 -6.67 17.49 -28.27
N PHE A 513 -6.64 18.32 -27.23
CA PHE A 513 -7.77 19.17 -26.82
C PHE A 513 -7.40 20.67 -26.84
N ALA A 514 -7.27 21.24 -28.04
CA ALA A 514 -6.91 22.65 -28.20
C ALA A 514 -7.83 23.64 -27.44
N THR A 515 -9.13 23.33 -27.34
CA THR A 515 -10.16 24.20 -26.72
C THR A 515 -11.15 23.48 -25.80
N HIS A 516 -11.12 22.13 -25.72
CA HIS A 516 -12.04 21.37 -24.87
C HIS A 516 -11.52 21.35 -23.41
N PRO A 517 -12.38 21.41 -22.37
CA PRO A 517 -11.92 21.38 -20.98
C PRO A 517 -11.22 20.10 -20.51
N TYR A 518 -10.95 19.12 -21.39
CA TYR A 518 -10.14 17.94 -21.10
C TYR A 518 -8.65 18.12 -21.46
N ARG A 519 -8.27 19.33 -21.85
CA ARG A 519 -6.88 19.77 -22.05
C ARG A 519 -6.02 19.48 -20.82
#